data_AF-X0Z1H8-F1
#
_entry.id   AF-X0Z1H8-F1
#
_cell.length_a   1.000
_cell.length_b   1.000
_cell.length_c   1.000
_cell.angle_alpha   90.00
_cell.angle_beta   90.00
_cell.angle_gamma   90.00
#
_symmetry.space_group_name_H-M   'P 1'
#
loop_
_entity.id
_entity.type
_entity.pdbx_description
1 polymer ?
#
loop_
_entity_poly.entity_id
_entity_poly.type
_entity_poly.pdbx_seq_one_letter_code
_entity_poly.pdbx_strand_id
1 'polypeptide(L)' 'SRSELDLAGRWAIKELIGRDIGDPSEYTDPESDNYKAMVEVIRKRLGLTTLKYQKLEDLVEAIGLPKEKLCTYCWDGVE' A
#
# COMPACT_ATOMS: atom_id res chain seq x y z
N SER A 1 -8.08 6.17 15.87
CA SER A 1 -9.15 5.85 14.92
C SER A 1 -9.03 6.78 13.73
N ARG A 2 -8.49 6.30 12.62
CA ARG A 2 -8.47 6.97 11.32
C ARG A 2 -9.38 6.16 10.41
N SER A 3 -10.16 6.82 9.57
CA SER A 3 -11.10 6.12 8.68
C SER A 3 -10.29 5.26 7.70
N GLU A 4 -10.83 4.14 7.22
CA GLU A 4 -10.13 3.33 6.22
C GLU A 4 -9.77 4.15 4.96
N LEU A 5 -10.59 5.14 4.62
CA LEU A 5 -10.34 6.05 3.50
C LEU A 5 -9.18 7.04 3.75
N ASP A 6 -8.67 7.14 4.97
CA ASP A 6 -7.47 7.93 5.25
C ASP A 6 -6.20 7.23 4.71
N LEU A 7 -6.30 5.94 4.37
CA LEU A 7 -5.21 5.18 3.77
C LEU A 7 -5.04 5.55 2.30
N ALA A 8 -3.81 5.96 1.93
CA ALA A 8 -3.44 6.39 0.58
C ALA A 8 -3.88 5.40 -0.51
N GLY A 9 -3.65 4.11 -0.27
CA GLY A 9 -4.03 3.05 -1.19
C GLY A 9 -5.55 2.97 -1.41
N ARG A 10 -6.35 3.02 -0.34
CA ARG A 10 -7.81 2.82 -0.46
C ARG A 10 -8.49 3.91 -1.28
N TRP A 11 -8.17 5.18 -1.06
CA TRP A 11 -8.77 6.23 -1.88
C TRP A 11 -8.19 6.27 -3.30
N ALA A 12 -6.93 5.90 -3.50
CA ALA A 12 -6.34 5.84 -4.84
C ALA A 12 -6.98 4.73 -5.68
N ILE A 13 -7.26 3.57 -5.08
CA ILE A 13 -8.00 2.51 -5.76
C ILE A 13 -9.43 2.96 -6.07
N LYS A 14 -10.11 3.62 -5.12
CA LYS A 14 -11.43 4.19 -5.37
C LYS A 14 -11.44 5.16 -6.55
N GLU A 15 -10.39 5.97 -6.68
CA GLU A 15 -10.22 6.91 -7.80
C GLU A 15 -9.97 6.18 -9.13
N LEU A 16 -9.24 5.05 -9.11
CA LEU A 16 -9.01 4.22 -10.30
C LEU A 16 -10.26 3.50 -10.81
N ILE A 17 -11.01 2.86 -9.91
CA ILE A 17 -12.12 1.99 -10.31
C ILE A 17 -13.51 2.64 -10.15
N GLY A 18 -13.57 3.83 -9.58
CA GLY A 18 -14.80 4.61 -9.36
C GLY A 18 -15.72 4.09 -8.25
N ARG A 19 -15.28 3.12 -7.43
CA ARG A 19 -16.06 2.54 -6.33
C ARG A 19 -15.18 2.09 -5.17
N ASP A 20 -15.78 1.92 -4.00
CA ASP A 20 -15.10 1.31 -2.85
C ASP A 20 -14.84 -0.18 -3.09
N ILE A 21 -13.74 -0.69 -2.53
CA ILE A 21 -13.40 -2.12 -2.58
C ILE A 21 -13.44 -2.71 -1.17
N GLY A 22 -13.95 -3.93 -1.07
CA GLY A 22 -13.82 -4.72 0.15
C GLY A 22 -12.39 -5.25 0.31
N ASP A 23 -11.84 -5.83 -0.75
CA ASP A 23 -10.55 -6.53 -0.74
C ASP A 23 -9.50 -5.81 -1.61
N PRO A 24 -8.43 -5.23 -1.02
CA PRO A 24 -7.33 -4.59 -1.74
C PRO A 24 -6.23 -5.55 -2.23
N SER A 25 -6.37 -6.86 -2.08
CA SER A 25 -5.29 -7.84 -2.35
C SER A 25 -4.65 -7.71 -3.74
N GLU A 26 -5.40 -7.34 -4.78
CA GLU A 26 -4.85 -7.15 -6.13
C GLU A 26 -3.91 -5.94 -6.26
N TYR A 27 -3.93 -5.04 -5.27
CA TYR A 27 -3.16 -3.81 -5.21
C TYR A 27 -2.05 -3.85 -4.16
N THR A 28 -1.69 -5.03 -3.63
CA THR A 28 -0.60 -5.17 -2.64
C THR A 28 0.71 -5.65 -3.25
N ASP A 29 0.67 -6.36 -4.39
CA ASP A 29 1.86 -6.87 -5.09
C ASP A 29 2.58 -5.76 -5.88
N PRO A 30 3.81 -5.37 -5.52
CA PRO A 30 4.57 -4.32 -6.19
C PRO A 30 4.82 -4.57 -7.70
N GLU A 31 4.78 -5.83 -8.13
CA GLU A 31 5.02 -6.19 -9.53
C GLU A 31 3.73 -6.10 -10.38
N SER A 32 2.56 -6.03 -9.76
CA SER A 32 1.27 -5.98 -10.47
C SER A 32 1.01 -4.63 -11.13
N ASP A 33 0.31 -4.66 -12.27
CA ASP A 33 -0.10 -3.44 -12.97
C ASP A 33 -1.10 -2.62 -12.15
N ASN A 34 -1.96 -3.30 -11.38
CA ASN A 34 -2.93 -2.68 -10.48
C ASN A 34 -2.22 -1.86 -9.38
N TYR A 35 -1.20 -2.44 -8.75
CA TYR A 35 -0.37 -1.74 -7.76
C TYR A 35 0.30 -0.51 -8.37
N LYS A 36 0.94 -0.68 -9.53
CA LYS A 36 1.63 0.43 -10.23
C LYS A 36 0.67 1.56 -10.58
N ALA A 37 -0.53 1.23 -11.05
CA ALA A 37 -1.58 2.22 -11.31
C ALA A 37 -2.01 2.95 -10.04
N MET A 38 -2.18 2.24 -8.92
CA MET A 38 -2.55 2.84 -7.63
C MET A 38 -1.47 3.81 -7.16
N VAL A 39 -0.20 3.39 -7.18
CA VAL A 39 0.94 4.25 -6.80
C VAL A 39 1.02 5.48 -7.69
N GLU A 40 0.75 5.35 -8.99
CA GLU A 40 0.76 6.48 -9.92
C GLU A 40 -0.33 7.51 -9.61
N VAL A 41 -1.52 7.07 -9.19
CA VAL A 41 -2.58 7.97 -8.70
C VAL A 41 -2.13 8.71 -7.45
N ILE A 42 -1.50 8.00 -6.50
CA ILE A 42 -0.96 8.62 -5.27
C ILE A 42 0.10 9.66 -5.62
N ARG A 43 1.05 9.30 -6.50
CA ARG A 43 2.12 10.18 -6.97
C ARG A 43 1.56 11.49 -7.56
N LYS A 44 0.57 11.37 -8.45
CA LYS A 44 -0.07 12.52 -9.11
C LYS A 44 -0.78 13.42 -8.09
N ARG A 45 -1.57 12.84 -7.19
CA ARG A 45 -2.33 13.62 -6.20
C ARG A 45 -1.43 14.35 -5.20
N LEU A 46 -0.29 13.76 -4.84
CA LEU A 46 0.69 14.39 -3.96
C LEU A 46 1.63 15.37 -4.69
N GLY A 47 1.56 15.45 -6.02
CA GLY A 47 2.41 16.36 -6.82
C GLY A 47 3.90 15.97 -6.82
N LEU A 48 4.22 14.68 -6.66
CA LEU A 48 5.59 14.18 -6.57
C LEU A 48 6.18 13.86 -7.95
N THR A 49 7.48 14.05 -8.16
CA THR A 49 8.15 13.62 -9.40
C THR A 49 8.14 12.10 -9.56
N THR A 50 8.44 11.38 -8.46
CA THR A 50 8.47 9.92 -8.38
C THR A 50 7.96 9.47 -7.02
N LEU A 51 7.35 8.29 -6.97
CA LEU A 51 6.93 7.65 -5.72
C LEU A 51 7.25 6.16 -5.81
N LYS A 52 7.86 5.60 -4.75
CA LYS A 52 8.10 4.17 -4.61
C LYS A 52 8.00 3.82 -3.12
N TYR A 53 7.26 2.76 -2.80
CA TYR A 53 7.23 2.21 -1.45
C TYR A 53 8.35 1.18 -1.28
N GLN A 54 8.82 0.99 -0.04
CA GLN A 54 9.73 -0.10 0.30
C GLN A 54 9.00 -1.44 0.19
N LYS A 55 9.73 -2.54 -0.02
CA LYS A 55 9.13 -3.88 0.15
C LYS A 55 9.10 -4.22 1.63
N LEU A 56 8.06 -4.93 2.08
CA LEU A 56 7.95 -5.31 3.48
C LEU A 56 9.08 -6.28 3.86
N GLU A 57 9.46 -7.18 2.94
CA GLU A 57 10.56 -8.12 3.15
C GLU A 57 11.88 -7.37 3.38
N ASP A 58 12.19 -6.38 2.53
CA ASP A 58 13.39 -5.54 2.65
C ASP A 58 13.41 -4.78 3.99
N LEU A 59 12.26 -4.30 4.45
CA LEU A 59 12.13 -3.62 5.75
C LEU A 59 12.38 -4.57 6.92
N VAL A 60 11.82 -5.78 6.88
CA VAL A 60 12.02 -6.81 7.92
C VAL A 60 13.50 -7.21 7.97
N GLU A 61 14.11 -7.45 6.82
CA GLU A 61 15.54 -7.78 6.71
C GLU A 61 16.42 -6.67 7.28
N ALA A 62 16.15 -5.41 6.95
CA ALA A 62 16.90 -4.26 7.44
C ALA A 62 16.78 -4.06 8.97
N ILE A 63 15.63 -4.41 9.57
CA ILE A 63 15.44 -4.37 11.02
C ILE A 63 16.21 -5.50 11.71
N GLY A 64 16.38 -6.66 11.06
CA GLY A 64 17.12 -7.81 11.59
C GLY A 64 16.37 -8.61 12.66
N LEU A 65 15.05 -8.39 12.78
CA LEU A 65 14.17 -9.20 13.63
C LEU A 65 13.24 -10.07 12.76
N PRO A 66 12.88 -11.28 13.22
CA PRO A 66 11.86 -12.08 12.56
C PRO A 66 10.53 -11.33 12.42
N LYS A 67 9.81 -11.53 11.31
CA LYS A 67 8.55 -10.84 11.00
C LYS A 67 7.51 -10.99 12.11
N GLU A 68 7.41 -12.17 12.72
CA GLU A 68 6.49 -12.47 13.82
C GLU A 68 6.75 -11.68 15.11
N LYS A 69 7.87 -10.95 15.18
CA LYS A 69 8.20 -10.01 16.28
C LYS A 69 7.98 -8.55 15.89
N LEU A 70 7.45 -8.29 14.70
CA LEU A 70 7.19 -6.96 14.16
C LEU A 70 5.70 -6.81 13.89
N CYS A 71 5.12 -5.69 14.31
CA CYS A 71 3.76 -5.35 13.93
C CYS A 71 3.77 -4.87 12.47
N THR A 72 3.28 -5.71 11.55
CA THR A 72 3.18 -5.41 10.12
C THR A 72 1.74 -5.17 9.64
N TYR A 73 0.76 -5.19 10.55
CA TYR A 73 -0.66 -5.09 10.25
C TYR A 73 -1.03 -3.91 9.33
N CYS A 74 -0.43 -2.74 9.53
CA CYS A 74 -0.68 -1.57 8.68
C CYS A 74 -0.20 -1.73 7.23
N TRP A 75 0.58 -2.77 6.94
CA TRP A 75 1.17 -3.07 5.64
C TRP A 75 0.46 -4.23 4.96
N ASP A 76 0.31 -5.36 5.65
CA ASP A 76 -0.21 -6.62 5.09
C ASP A 76 -1.54 -7.07 5.71
N GLY A 77 -2.06 -6.37 6.71
CA GLY A 77 -3.31 -6.72 7.39
C GLY A 77 -3.24 -8.00 8.23
N VAL A 78 -2.04 -8.55 8.43
CA VAL A 78 -1.82 -9.75 9.23
C VAL A 78 -1.53 -9.34 10.68
N GLU A 79 -2.23 -9.96 11.63
CA GLU A 79 -2.08 -9.76 13.07
C GLU A 79 -1.03 -10.71 13.68
#